data_AF-A0A5J4KCK5-F1
#
_entry.id   AF-A0A5J4KCK5-F1
#
_cell.length_a   1.000
_cell.length_b   1.000
_cell.length_c   1.000
_cell.angle_alpha   90.00
_cell.angle_beta   90.00
_cell.angle_gamma   90.00
#
_symmetry.space_group_name_H-M   'P 1'
#
loop_
_entity.id
_entity.type
_entity.pdbx_description
1 polymer ?
#
loop_
_entity_poly.entity_id
_entity_poly.type
_entity_poly.pdbx_seq_one_letter_code
_entity_poly.pdbx_strand_id
1 'polypeptide(L)'
;MSTQLRAEPVASGHPAARGLEFVISLLIVVALSVAVWWLTKQFPLLFTGNLNRILKTIDFPVYAIILGFVARSLLSLLGLQDRLSGAFRTEFFLKTGVILLGASINLVNLVKIGVGGIIQSIILIITVFFTAWFLGRLFRLDNVLRALIASAISICGVSASIAAGAVVQAKREQLAYVGGLVVIFAIP
;
A
#
# COMPACT_ATOMS: atom_id res chain seq x y z
N MET A 1 20.59 -7.96 18.51
CA MET A 1 20.42 -6.72 17.72
C MET A 1 19.01 -6.74 17.10
N SER A 2 17.88 -6.75 17.80
CA SER A 2 17.44 -6.15 19.07
C SER A 2 17.53 -4.62 19.09
N THR A 3 16.78 -3.96 18.20
CA THR A 3 16.49 -2.54 18.32
C THR A 3 15.05 -2.25 17.90
N GLN A 4 14.23 -1.99 18.93
CA GLN A 4 12.96 -1.26 18.91
C GLN A 4 11.67 -1.98 18.49
N LEU A 5 11.37 -3.07 19.19
CA LEU A 5 10.10 -3.16 19.93
C LEU A 5 10.18 -2.19 21.12
N ARG A 6 9.97 -0.89 20.88
CA ARG A 6 9.56 0.03 21.96
C ARG A 6 8.16 0.50 21.62
N ALA A 7 7.24 0.17 22.52
CA ALA A 7 6.13 1.05 22.81
C ALA A 7 6.71 2.47 22.96
N GLU A 8 6.40 3.37 22.03
CA GLU A 8 6.49 4.78 22.36
C GLU A 8 5.54 5.05 23.53
N PRO A 9 5.97 5.82 24.53
CA PRO A 9 5.08 6.21 25.60
C PRO A 9 3.94 7.01 24.96
N VAL A 10 2.72 6.54 25.15
CA VAL A 10 1.52 7.37 24.99
C VAL A 10 1.67 8.49 26.02
N ALA A 11 2.34 9.56 25.62
CA ALA A 11 2.48 10.76 26.43
C ALA A 11 1.07 11.29 26.66
N SER A 12 0.66 11.18 27.92
CA SER A 12 -0.57 11.71 28.49
C SER A 12 -0.68 13.22 28.24
N GLY A 13 -1.64 13.61 27.41
CA GLY A 13 -1.99 15.01 27.18
C GLY A 13 -3.33 15.15 26.47
N HIS A 14 -4.35 15.55 27.24
CA HIS A 14 -5.70 16.04 26.90
C HIS A 14 -6.45 15.45 25.66
N PRO A 15 -7.67 14.89 25.83
CA PRO A 15 -8.46 14.26 24.77
C PRO A 15 -8.82 15.17 23.58
N ALA A 16 -8.70 16.50 23.73
CA ALA A 16 -8.92 17.47 22.65
C ALA A 16 -7.72 17.64 21.69
N ALA A 17 -6.48 17.39 22.11
CA ALA A 17 -5.27 17.62 21.29
C ALA A 17 -5.05 16.53 20.23
N ARG A 18 -5.60 15.33 20.46
CA ARG A 18 -5.45 14.17 19.57
C ARG A 18 -6.25 14.32 18.26
N GLY A 19 -7.35 15.06 18.29
CA GLY A 19 -8.13 15.41 17.09
C GLY A 19 -7.39 16.41 16.19
N LEU A 20 -6.69 17.37 16.80
CA LEU A 20 -5.96 18.41 16.08
C LEU A 20 -4.75 17.85 15.31
N GLU A 21 -3.99 16.93 15.91
CA GLU A 21 -2.89 16.22 15.23
C GLU A 21 -3.40 15.39 14.03
N PHE A 22 -4.57 14.73 14.18
CA PHE A 22 -5.19 13.98 13.08
C PHE A 22 -5.63 14.91 11.94
N VAL A 23 -6.22 16.05 12.27
CA VAL A 23 -6.62 17.08 11.29
C VAL A 23 -5.40 17.69 10.60
N ILE A 24 -4.31 17.97 11.31
CA ILE A 24 -3.05 18.47 10.72
C ILE A 24 -2.46 17.48 9.72
N SER A 25 -2.46 16.19 10.07
CA SER A 25 -1.99 15.16 9.14
C SER A 25 -2.90 14.93 7.95
N LEU A 26 -4.23 15.02 8.13
CA LEU A 26 -5.19 15.00 7.03
C LEU A 26 -4.98 16.20 6.11
N LEU A 27 -4.74 17.39 6.68
CA LEU A 27 -4.41 18.61 5.94
C LEU A 27 -3.10 18.48 5.17
N ILE A 28 -2.06 17.89 5.77
CA ILE A 28 -0.77 17.65 5.09
C ILE A 28 -0.93 16.64 3.95
N VAL A 29 -1.68 15.55 4.16
CA VAL A 29 -1.95 14.55 3.11
C VAL A 29 -2.77 15.19 1.99
N VAL A 30 -3.78 16.00 2.30
CA VAL A 30 -4.57 16.73 1.31
C VAL A 30 -3.72 17.77 0.58
N ALA A 31 -2.87 18.52 1.29
CA ALA A 31 -1.97 19.49 0.69
C ALA A 31 -0.95 18.80 -0.24
N LEU A 32 -0.41 17.65 0.16
CA LEU A 32 0.45 16.81 -0.68
C LEU A 32 -0.32 16.26 -1.88
N SER A 33 -1.54 15.73 -1.70
CA SER A 33 -2.37 15.25 -2.81
C SER A 33 -2.75 16.36 -3.79
N VAL A 34 -3.04 17.57 -3.31
CA VAL A 34 -3.31 18.75 -4.15
C VAL A 34 -2.05 19.21 -4.86
N ALA A 35 -0.90 19.22 -4.17
CA ALA A 35 0.39 19.53 -4.78
C ALA A 35 0.72 18.51 -5.87
N VAL A 36 0.52 17.22 -5.63
CA VAL A 36 0.70 16.14 -6.62
C VAL A 36 -0.26 16.34 -7.79
N TRP A 37 -1.55 16.56 -7.55
CA TRP A 37 -2.53 16.79 -8.59
C TRP A 37 -2.18 18.01 -9.46
N TRP A 38 -1.74 19.10 -8.82
CA TRP A 38 -1.30 20.32 -9.50
C TRP A 38 -0.03 20.08 -10.31
N LEU A 39 0.93 19.36 -9.74
CA LEU A 39 2.19 19.00 -10.39
C LEU A 39 1.93 18.07 -11.59
N THR A 40 1.12 17.02 -11.44
CA THR A 40 0.72 16.13 -12.54
C THR A 40 -0.05 16.88 -13.63
N LYS A 41 -0.79 17.95 -13.30
CA LYS A 41 -1.44 18.83 -14.29
C LYS A 41 -0.48 19.76 -15.02
N GLN A 42 0.58 20.22 -14.36
CA GLN A 42 1.57 21.14 -14.92
C GLN A 42 2.65 20.43 -15.76
N PHE A 43 2.97 19.18 -15.43
CA PHE A 43 4.02 18.41 -16.09
C PHE A 43 3.79 18.03 -17.57
N PRO A 44 2.56 17.83 -18.10
CA PRO A 44 2.39 17.56 -19.53
C PRO A 44 2.63 18.76 -20.45
N LEU A 45 2.88 19.97 -19.91
CA LEU A 45 3.04 21.20 -20.71
C LEU A 45 4.51 21.58 -21.02
N LEU A 46 5.51 20.91 -20.45
CA LEU A 46 6.93 21.27 -20.63
C LEU A 46 7.76 20.26 -21.44
N PHE A 47 7.23 19.08 -21.79
CA PHE A 47 7.97 18.07 -22.55
C PHE A 47 7.26 17.68 -23.86
N THR A 48 7.48 18.51 -24.89
CA THR A 48 7.16 18.23 -26.29
C THR A 48 8.20 17.26 -26.88
N GLY A 49 7.82 16.02 -27.17
CA GLY A 49 8.66 15.04 -27.90
C GLY A 49 8.30 13.57 -27.63
N ASN A 50 8.87 12.63 -28.41
CA ASN A 50 8.62 11.17 -28.38
C ASN A 50 8.75 10.49 -26.98
N LEU A 51 9.30 11.19 -25.99
CA LEU A 51 9.39 10.76 -24.60
C LEU A 51 8.03 10.76 -23.86
N ASN A 52 7.03 11.48 -24.38
CA ASN A 52 5.67 11.50 -23.83
C ASN A 52 4.97 10.13 -23.87
N ARG A 53 5.35 9.21 -24.78
CA ARG A 53 4.84 7.83 -24.73
C ARG A 53 5.43 7.06 -23.53
N ILE A 54 6.72 7.21 -23.28
CA ILE A 54 7.43 6.48 -22.23
C ILE A 54 7.04 7.00 -20.84
N LEU A 55 6.87 8.30 -20.69
CA LEU A 55 6.41 8.93 -19.44
C LEU A 55 4.92 8.70 -19.17
N LYS A 56 4.08 8.60 -20.20
CA LYS A 56 2.67 8.24 -20.06
C LYS A 56 2.45 6.74 -19.78
N THR A 57 3.45 5.90 -20.08
CA THR A 57 3.49 4.48 -19.72
C THR A 57 3.91 4.26 -18.26
N ILE A 58 4.50 5.26 -17.59
CA ILE A 58 4.75 5.15 -16.16
C ILE A 58 3.39 5.30 -15.44
N ASP A 59 2.83 4.15 -15.05
CA ASP A 59 1.56 4.06 -14.35
C ASP A 59 1.56 4.91 -13.06
N PHE A 60 0.36 5.39 -12.68
CA PHE A 60 0.10 6.22 -11.50
C PHE A 60 0.83 5.78 -10.20
N PRO A 61 1.02 4.48 -9.89
CA PRO A 61 1.72 4.04 -8.69
C PRO A 61 3.20 4.43 -8.64
N VAL A 62 3.91 4.47 -9.76
CA VAL A 62 5.34 4.79 -9.78
C VAL A 62 5.56 6.26 -9.44
N TYR A 63 4.76 7.15 -10.04
CA TYR A 63 4.76 8.56 -9.67
C TYR A 63 4.40 8.75 -8.20
N ALA A 64 3.42 8.01 -7.68
CA ALA A 64 3.05 8.06 -6.27
C ALA A 64 4.19 7.61 -5.33
N ILE A 65 4.96 6.57 -5.69
CA ILE A 65 6.11 6.09 -4.90
C ILE A 65 7.25 7.11 -4.93
N ILE A 66 7.60 7.63 -6.10
CA ILE A 66 8.66 8.63 -6.25
C ILE A 66 8.32 9.90 -5.46
N LEU A 67 7.11 10.43 -5.63
CA LEU A 67 6.64 11.60 -4.90
C LEU A 67 6.55 11.32 -3.39
N GLY A 68 6.08 10.14 -2.99
CA GLY A 68 6.05 9.73 -1.59
C GLY A 68 7.45 9.69 -0.96
N PHE A 69 8.46 9.22 -1.70
CA PHE A 69 9.86 9.21 -1.25
C PHE A 69 10.44 10.62 -1.12
N VAL A 70 10.21 11.49 -2.12
CA VAL A 70 10.64 12.89 -2.11
C VAL A 70 9.96 13.67 -0.97
N ALA A 71 8.65 13.50 -0.81
CA ALA A 71 7.88 14.09 0.29
C ALA A 71 8.42 13.63 1.64
N ARG A 72 8.70 12.34 1.81
CA ARG A 72 9.29 11.81 3.04
C ARG A 72 10.67 12.41 3.34
N SER A 73 11.49 12.62 2.31
CA SER A 73 12.81 13.26 2.44
C SER A 73 12.67 14.72 2.90
N LEU A 74 11.76 15.49 2.29
CA LEU A 74 11.45 16.87 2.68
C LEU A 74 10.91 16.94 4.12
N LEU A 75 9.98 16.08 4.50
CA LEU A 75 9.41 16.04 5.85
C LEU A 75 10.44 15.66 6.92
N SER A 76 11.44 14.83 6.58
CA SER A 76 12.54 14.50 7.47
C SER A 76 13.47 15.70 7.70
N LEU A 77 13.74 16.50 6.66
CA LEU A 77 14.52 17.73 6.75
C LEU A 77 13.85 18.82 7.62
N LEU A 78 12.52 18.87 7.65
CA LEU A 78 11.78 19.82 8.51
C LEU A 78 11.62 19.34 9.97
N GLY A 79 12.12 18.16 10.35
CA GLY A 79 12.06 17.66 11.73
C GLY A 79 10.66 17.30 12.24
N LEU A 80 9.65 17.31 11.36
CA LEU A 80 8.26 16.96 11.70
C LEU A 80 7.98 15.43 11.64
N GLN A 81 9.01 14.61 11.36
CA GLN A 81 8.88 13.16 11.20
C GLN A 81 8.29 12.45 12.43
N ASP A 82 8.66 12.88 13.64
CA ASP A 82 8.22 12.27 14.90
C ASP A 82 6.78 12.66 15.28
N ARG A 83 6.25 13.76 14.71
CA ARG A 83 4.84 14.18 14.90
C ARG A 83 3.90 13.52 13.90
N LEU A 84 4.40 13.17 12.70
CA LEU A 84 3.61 12.51 11.67
C LEU A 84 3.65 10.97 11.71
N SER A 85 4.53 10.36 12.52
CA SER A 85 4.62 8.89 12.65
C SER A 85 3.29 8.25 13.10
N GLY A 86 2.52 8.95 13.94
CA GLY A 86 1.19 8.52 14.39
C GLY A 86 0.11 8.59 13.31
N ALA A 87 0.28 9.47 12.32
CA ALA A 87 -0.69 9.72 11.26
C ALA A 87 -0.55 8.78 10.06
N PHE A 88 0.67 8.33 9.74
CA PHE A 88 0.92 7.31 8.73
C PHE A 88 0.68 5.90 9.26
N ARG A 89 -0.46 5.71 9.94
CA ARG A 89 -0.94 4.37 10.24
C ARG A 89 -1.49 3.79 8.95
N THR A 90 -0.62 3.13 8.19
CA THR A 90 -0.95 2.45 6.92
C THR A 90 -2.18 1.55 7.06
N GLU A 91 -2.39 0.95 8.23
CA GLU A 91 -3.59 0.17 8.56
C GLU A 91 -4.89 1.00 8.46
N PHE A 92 -4.89 2.26 8.90
CA PHE A 92 -6.07 3.13 8.82
C PHE A 92 -6.37 3.50 7.36
N PHE A 93 -5.35 3.85 6.58
CA PHE A 93 -5.50 4.13 5.15
C PHE A 93 -5.97 2.89 4.36
N LEU A 94 -5.43 1.72 4.66
CA LEU A 94 -5.86 0.45 4.08
C LEU A 94 -7.32 0.16 4.40
N LYS A 95 -7.73 0.35 5.66
CA LYS A 95 -9.11 0.12 6.09
C LYS A 95 -10.10 1.07 5.41
N THR A 96 -9.80 2.37 5.38
CA THR A 96 -10.66 3.37 4.72
C THR A 96 -10.72 3.14 3.22
N GLY A 97 -9.61 2.77 2.58
CA GLY A 97 -9.55 2.45 1.15
C GLY A 97 -10.44 1.25 0.78
N VAL A 98 -10.38 0.16 1.56
CA VAL A 98 -11.24 -1.02 1.34
C VAL A 98 -12.72 -0.68 1.54
N ILE A 99 -13.06 0.14 2.53
CA ILE A 99 -14.44 0.60 2.76
C ILE A 99 -14.95 1.44 1.59
N LEU A 100 -14.15 2.40 1.09
CA LEU A 100 -14.51 3.22 -0.07
C LEU A 100 -14.64 2.39 -1.35
N LEU A 101 -13.75 1.40 -1.53
CA LEU A 101 -13.82 0.48 -2.66
C LEU A 101 -15.13 -0.33 -2.64
N GLY A 102 -15.55 -0.78 -1.45
CA GLY A 102 -16.85 -1.43 -1.25
C GLY A 102 -18.03 -0.50 -1.55
N ALA A 103 -17.96 0.76 -1.11
CA ALA A 103 -19.01 1.75 -1.36
C ALA A 103 -19.16 2.13 -2.84
N SER A 104 -18.09 2.02 -3.63
CA SER A 104 -18.09 2.29 -5.08
C SER A 104 -18.72 1.16 -5.91
N ILE A 105 -18.83 -0.04 -5.36
CA ILE A 105 -19.36 -1.21 -6.08
C ILE A 105 -20.88 -1.12 -6.24
N ASN A 106 -21.34 -1.23 -7.49
CA ASN A 106 -22.77 -1.24 -7.79
C ASN A 106 -23.43 -2.57 -7.39
N LEU A 107 -24.38 -2.51 -6.46
CA LEU A 107 -25.06 -3.71 -5.91
C LEU A 107 -25.83 -4.50 -6.98
N VAL A 108 -26.34 -3.84 -8.03
CA VAL A 108 -27.13 -4.50 -9.08
C VAL A 108 -26.22 -5.40 -9.93
N ASN A 109 -25.03 -4.92 -10.29
CA ASN A 109 -24.04 -5.75 -10.99
C ASN A 109 -23.51 -6.87 -10.10
N LEU A 110 -23.34 -6.62 -8.80
CA LEU A 110 -22.88 -7.64 -7.86
C LEU A 110 -23.85 -8.81 -7.75
N VAL A 111 -25.16 -8.55 -7.70
CA VAL A 111 -26.19 -9.59 -7.71
C VAL A 111 -26.23 -10.33 -9.04
N LYS A 112 -26.01 -9.64 -10.17
CA LYS A 112 -26.02 -10.23 -11.51
C LYS A 112 -24.86 -11.20 -11.75
N ILE A 113 -23.68 -10.90 -11.22
CA ILE A 113 -22.52 -11.80 -11.21
C ILE A 113 -22.71 -12.90 -10.14
N GLY A 114 -23.31 -12.51 -9.02
CA GLY A 114 -23.85 -13.40 -7.99
C GLY A 114 -22.87 -14.45 -7.49
N VAL A 115 -23.44 -15.60 -7.11
CA VAL A 115 -22.72 -16.75 -6.55
C VAL A 115 -21.68 -17.32 -7.51
N GLY A 116 -21.88 -17.18 -8.83
CA GLY A 116 -20.96 -17.67 -9.86
C GLY A 116 -19.58 -17.03 -9.76
N GLY A 117 -19.52 -15.71 -9.61
CA GLY A 117 -18.25 -15.00 -9.41
C GLY A 117 -17.55 -15.37 -8.11
N ILE A 118 -18.31 -15.55 -7.02
CA ILE A 118 -17.75 -15.93 -5.72
C ILE A 118 -17.08 -17.31 -5.79
N ILE A 119 -17.76 -18.30 -6.39
CA ILE A 119 -17.21 -19.65 -6.56
C ILE A 119 -15.95 -19.61 -7.43
N GLN A 120 -16.00 -18.86 -8.54
CA GLN A 120 -14.84 -18.71 -9.42
C GLN A 120 -13.64 -18.07 -8.70
N SER A 121 -13.86 -17.02 -7.91
CA SER A 121 -12.81 -16.37 -7.13
C SER A 121 -12.22 -17.31 -6.09
N ILE A 122 -13.04 -18.10 -5.38
CA ILE A 122 -12.55 -19.06 -4.39
C ILE A 122 -11.66 -20.12 -5.05
N ILE A 123 -12.12 -20.69 -6.18
CA ILE A 123 -11.35 -21.69 -6.93
C ILE A 123 -10.02 -21.10 -7.41
N LEU A 124 -10.05 -19.88 -7.94
CA LEU A 124 -8.85 -19.18 -8.41
C LEU A 124 -7.87 -18.93 -7.26
N ILE A 125 -8.35 -18.40 -6.13
CA ILE A 125 -7.53 -18.12 -4.95
C ILE A 125 -6.84 -19.39 -4.45
N ILE A 126 -7.60 -20.48 -4.26
CA ILE A 126 -7.05 -21.76 -3.77
C ILE A 126 -6.01 -22.30 -4.76
N THR A 127 -6.33 -22.29 -6.06
CA THR A 127 -5.45 -22.83 -7.11
C THR A 127 -4.14 -22.04 -7.21
N VAL A 128 -4.22 -20.71 -7.23
CA VAL A 128 -3.04 -19.82 -7.29
C VAL A 128 -2.23 -19.92 -6.00
N PHE A 129 -2.89 -19.97 -4.84
CA PHE A 129 -2.22 -20.07 -3.55
C PHE A 129 -1.43 -21.38 -3.43
N PHE A 130 -2.05 -22.52 -3.77
CA PHE A 130 -1.40 -23.82 -3.70
C PHE A 130 -0.26 -23.95 -4.71
N THR A 131 -0.45 -23.40 -5.91
CA THR A 131 0.60 -23.33 -6.95
C THR A 131 1.78 -22.50 -6.47
N ALA A 132 1.55 -21.30 -5.94
CA ALA A 132 2.60 -20.44 -5.41
C ALA A 132 3.30 -21.06 -4.20
N TRP A 133 2.57 -21.76 -3.33
CA TRP A 133 3.14 -22.48 -2.19
C TRP A 133 4.03 -23.65 -2.62
N PHE A 134 3.57 -24.42 -3.62
CA PHE A 134 4.34 -25.53 -4.18
C PHE A 134 5.60 -25.03 -4.87
N LEU A 135 5.49 -23.98 -5.67
CA LEU A 135 6.63 -23.34 -6.32
C LEU A 135 7.60 -22.76 -5.28
N GLY A 136 7.08 -22.12 -4.23
CA GLY A 136 7.89 -21.63 -3.12
C GLY A 136 8.65 -22.73 -2.37
N ARG A 137 8.07 -23.93 -2.29
CA ARG A 137 8.75 -25.12 -1.74
C ARG A 137 9.90 -25.58 -2.63
N LEU A 138 9.69 -25.58 -3.95
CA LEU A 138 10.71 -25.98 -4.93
C LEU A 138 11.92 -25.05 -4.91
N PHE A 139 11.69 -23.73 -4.80
CA PHE A 139 12.73 -22.71 -4.69
C PHE A 139 13.39 -22.62 -3.30
N ARG A 140 13.02 -23.50 -2.34
CA ARG A 140 13.57 -23.53 -0.98
C ARG A 140 13.48 -22.18 -0.24
N LEU A 141 12.38 -21.45 -0.44
CA LEU A 141 12.13 -20.20 0.28
C LEU A 141 11.83 -20.44 1.75
N ASP A 142 12.20 -19.47 2.59
CA ASP A 142 11.83 -19.45 4.00
C ASP A 142 10.31 -19.53 4.18
N ASN A 143 9.85 -20.21 5.23
CA ASN A 143 8.42 -20.45 5.46
C ASN A 143 7.62 -19.14 5.57
N VAL A 144 8.20 -18.10 6.17
CA VAL A 144 7.56 -16.79 6.32
C VAL A 144 7.44 -16.11 4.96
N LEU A 145 8.53 -16.05 4.20
CA LEU A 145 8.54 -15.41 2.88
C LEU A 145 7.64 -16.14 1.88
N ARG A 146 7.61 -17.48 1.93
CA ARG A 146 6.73 -18.30 1.11
C ARG A 146 5.26 -18.00 1.39
N ALA A 147 4.87 -17.89 2.66
CA ALA A 147 3.50 -17.54 3.05
C ALA A 147 3.10 -16.13 2.58
N LEU A 148 4.03 -15.18 2.67
CA LEU A 148 3.82 -13.80 2.20
C LEU A 148 3.58 -13.74 0.69
N ILE A 149 4.44 -14.39 -0.11
CA ILE A 149 4.35 -14.36 -1.57
C ILE A 149 3.08 -15.10 -2.04
N ALA A 150 2.78 -16.28 -1.48
CA ALA A 150 1.59 -17.04 -1.86
C ALA A 150 0.30 -16.27 -1.56
N SER A 151 0.23 -15.55 -0.43
CA SER A 151 -0.92 -14.72 -0.08
C SER A 151 -1.00 -13.46 -0.95
N ALA A 152 0.15 -12.86 -1.28
CA ALA A 152 0.20 -11.68 -2.13
C ALA A 152 -0.33 -11.96 -3.54
N ILE A 153 0.16 -13.02 -4.19
CA ILE A 153 -0.16 -13.31 -5.59
C ILE A 153 -1.59 -13.84 -5.80
N SER A 154 -2.19 -14.44 -4.77
CA SER A 154 -3.50 -15.08 -4.86
C SER A 154 -4.68 -14.12 -4.61
N ILE A 155 -4.51 -13.08 -3.79
CA ILE A 155 -5.63 -12.27 -3.28
C ILE A 155 -5.64 -10.85 -3.90
N CYS A 156 -4.78 -9.96 -3.39
CA CYS A 156 -4.80 -8.55 -3.75
C CYS A 156 -3.40 -7.89 -3.70
N GLY A 157 -2.33 -8.69 -3.68
CA GLY A 157 -0.96 -8.19 -3.72
C GLY A 157 -0.46 -7.67 -2.38
N VAL A 158 -0.25 -6.35 -2.32
CA VAL A 158 0.48 -5.70 -1.21
C VAL A 158 -0.34 -5.66 0.09
N SER A 159 -1.66 -5.47 0.01
CA SER A 159 -2.50 -5.46 1.23
C SER A 159 -2.62 -6.86 1.86
N ALA A 160 -2.66 -7.91 1.04
CA ALA A 160 -2.62 -9.29 1.52
C ALA A 160 -1.30 -9.65 2.20
N SER A 161 -0.15 -9.20 1.66
CA SER A 161 1.15 -9.47 2.27
C SER A 161 1.34 -8.76 3.61
N ILE A 162 0.83 -7.53 3.76
CA ILE A 162 0.85 -6.80 5.04
C ILE A 162 0.00 -7.52 6.09
N ALA A 163 -1.22 -7.93 5.72
CA ALA A 163 -2.12 -8.66 6.63
C ALA A 163 -1.53 -10.02 7.04
N ALA A 164 -1.03 -10.80 6.07
CA ALA A 164 -0.36 -12.07 6.34
C ALA A 164 0.88 -11.87 7.23
N GLY A 165 1.65 -10.81 6.98
CA GLY A 165 2.83 -10.44 7.76
C GLY A 165 2.59 -10.22 9.24
N ALA A 166 1.44 -9.65 9.60
CA ALA A 166 1.04 -9.48 10.99
C ALA A 166 0.80 -10.82 11.71
N VAL A 167 0.29 -11.83 10.98
CA VAL A 167 0.01 -13.17 11.52
C VAL A 167 1.28 -14.01 11.61
N VAL A 168 2.10 -14.02 10.57
CA VAL A 168 3.34 -14.82 10.52
C VAL A 168 4.55 -14.13 11.16
N GLN A 169 4.36 -12.95 11.76
CA GLN A 169 5.41 -12.13 12.38
C GLN A 169 6.59 -11.88 11.43
N ALA A 170 6.26 -11.47 10.21
CA ALA A 170 7.25 -11.20 9.17
C ALA A 170 8.14 -10.00 9.51
N LYS A 171 9.42 -10.08 9.12
CA LYS A 171 10.33 -8.95 9.25
C LYS A 171 9.97 -7.84 8.28
N ARG A 172 10.26 -6.59 8.63
CA ARG A 172 9.98 -5.41 7.79
C ARG A 172 10.67 -5.52 6.42
N GLU A 173 11.88 -6.10 6.39
CA GLU A 173 12.61 -6.35 5.15
C GLU A 173 11.85 -7.29 4.19
N GLN A 174 11.22 -8.34 4.70
CA GLN A 174 10.46 -9.31 3.88
C GLN A 174 9.17 -8.68 3.33
N LEU A 175 8.50 -7.84 4.12
CA LEU A 175 7.31 -7.12 3.68
C LEU A 175 7.63 -6.10 2.60
N ALA A 176 8.73 -5.34 2.76
CA ALA A 176 9.19 -4.40 1.75
C ALA A 176 9.61 -5.12 0.45
N TYR A 177 10.28 -6.27 0.57
CA TYR A 177 10.68 -7.08 -0.58
C TYR A 177 9.48 -7.58 -1.39
N VAL A 178 8.48 -8.20 -0.73
CA VAL A 178 7.28 -8.71 -1.42
C VAL A 178 6.45 -7.56 -1.99
N GLY A 179 6.29 -6.46 -1.25
CA GLY A 179 5.58 -5.28 -1.74
C GLY A 179 6.23 -4.71 -3.00
N GLY A 180 7.55 -4.54 -3.00
CA GLY A 180 8.31 -4.08 -4.18
C GLY A 180 8.23 -5.04 -5.37
N LEU A 181 8.30 -6.36 -5.10
CA LEU A 181 8.16 -7.39 -6.13
C LEU A 181 6.78 -7.37 -6.80
N VAL A 182 5.71 -7.16 -6.02
CA VAL A 182 4.35 -7.03 -6.57
C VAL A 182 4.23 -5.77 -7.41
N VAL A 183 4.75 -4.64 -6.92
CA VAL A 183 4.71 -3.36 -7.66
C VAL A 183 5.47 -3.47 -8.98
N ILE A 184 6.68 -4.05 -9.00
CA ILE A 184 7.45 -4.16 -10.25
C ILE A 184 6.75 -5.06 -11.28
N PHE A 185 6.05 -6.11 -10.84
CA PHE A 185 5.25 -6.97 -11.72
C PHE A 185 3.93 -6.33 -12.16
N ALA A 186 3.39 -5.39 -11.38
CA ALA A 186 2.16 -4.68 -11.69
C ALA A 186 2.34 -3.54 -12.70
N ILE A 187 3.56 -3.26 -13.16
CA ILE A 187 3.91 -2.26 -14.18
C ILE A 187 4.26 -2.97 -15.51
N PRO A 188 3.33 -3.69 -16.18
CA PRO A 188 3.58 -4.18 -17.54
C PRO A 188 3.39 -3.09 -18.61
#